data_AF-A0A532F431-F1
#
_entry.id   AF-A0A532F431-F1
#
_cell.length_a   1.000
_cell.length_b   1.000
_cell.length_c   1.000
_cell.angle_alpha   90.00
_cell.angle_beta   90.00
_cell.angle_gamma   90.00
#
_symmetry.space_group_name_H-M   'P 1'
#
loop_
_entity.id
_entity.type
_entity.pdbx_description
1 polymer ?
#
loop_
_entity_poly.entity_id
_entity_poly.type
_entity_poly.pdbx_seq_one_letter_code
_entity_poly.pdbx_strand_id
1 'polypeptide(L)'
;MVAGTNAYRLFYGEADRLPGLIVDRFDDVLVMQTLSSGMDHRKDQLADLLCQESGATRVYLRNDAKSRTLEGLPLEKRFLRGDGATMVEIQEGPARFLVDIERGQKTGWFCDQRENRLVTAGFAAGAEVLEVFAHTGAFGIHAALAGAKSVEGLDVSEEALALARNHAQLNKVEDRCVYRAADAFEEMRKLERAGRRYDLVLLDPPAFARSKQAVPRALAGYKDVNLLGMRLTKPEGFLATSSCSHHVTEQELWTSIRLAARDAKRQVRLLEQRGQSSDHPILATMPETRYLKCFILQVL
;
A
#
# COMPACT_ATOMS: atom_id res chain seq x y z
N MET A 1 3.39 12.01 15.85
CA MET A 1 4.76 11.50 15.57
C MET A 1 4.62 10.09 15.06
N VAL A 2 5.26 9.77 13.93
CA VAL A 2 5.34 8.39 13.45
C VAL A 2 6.31 7.64 14.36
N ALA A 3 5.89 6.51 14.93
CA ALA A 3 6.68 5.73 15.88
C ALA A 3 6.83 4.28 15.38
N GLY A 4 7.91 3.62 15.79
CA GLY A 4 8.17 2.22 15.44
C GLY A 4 8.51 1.98 13.96
N THR A 5 8.98 3.01 13.24
CA THR A 5 9.42 2.87 11.84
C THR A 5 10.48 3.92 11.51
N ASN A 6 11.43 3.57 10.64
CA ASN A 6 12.34 4.52 9.99
C ASN A 6 11.92 4.84 8.53
N ALA A 7 10.73 4.38 8.14
CA ALA A 7 10.07 4.66 6.86
C ALA A 7 8.76 5.42 7.04
N TYR A 8 8.69 6.63 6.49
CA TYR A 8 7.50 7.49 6.57
C TYR A 8 7.52 8.62 5.55
N ARG A 9 6.35 9.18 5.27
CA ARG A 9 6.21 10.43 4.53
C ARG A 9 6.59 11.61 5.43
N LEU A 10 7.60 12.38 4.99
CA LEU A 10 8.01 13.60 5.66
C LEU A 10 7.21 14.81 5.17
N PHE A 11 6.93 14.88 3.87
CA PHE A 11 6.11 15.95 3.28
C PHE A 11 5.12 15.38 2.26
N TYR A 12 3.85 15.77 2.40
CA TYR A 12 2.72 15.36 1.58
C TYR A 12 2.06 16.55 0.87
N GLY A 13 2.86 17.31 0.13
CA GLY A 13 2.37 18.32 -0.82
C GLY A 13 1.61 19.45 -0.14
N GLU A 14 0.43 19.72 -0.69
CA GLU A 14 -0.49 20.76 -0.24
C GLU A 14 -0.87 20.59 1.24
N ALA A 15 -0.97 19.34 1.70
CA ALA A 15 -1.38 19.03 3.06
C ALA A 15 -0.36 19.51 4.12
N ASP A 16 0.91 19.59 3.75
CA ASP A 16 1.98 20.16 4.58
C ASP A 16 2.37 21.58 4.15
N ARG A 17 1.50 22.25 3.40
CA ARG A 17 1.68 23.64 2.91
C ARG A 17 2.89 23.80 1.98
N LEU A 18 3.31 22.73 1.31
CA LEU A 18 4.37 22.73 0.30
C LEU A 18 3.84 22.13 -1.02
N PRO A 19 2.97 22.86 -1.76
CA PRO A 19 2.30 22.35 -2.96
C PRO A 19 3.28 21.79 -4.00
N GLY A 20 3.05 20.54 -4.39
CA GLY A 20 3.92 19.80 -5.30
C GLY A 20 5.25 19.30 -4.70
N LEU A 21 5.49 19.39 -3.40
CA LEU A 21 6.65 18.73 -2.77
C LEU A 21 6.21 17.44 -2.09
N ILE A 22 6.86 16.35 -2.46
CA ILE A 22 6.66 15.05 -1.85
C ILE A 22 8.00 14.55 -1.34
N VAL A 23 8.09 14.15 -0.08
CA VAL A 23 9.32 13.57 0.50
C VAL A 23 8.95 12.36 1.34
N ASP A 24 9.52 11.20 0.99
CA ASP A 24 9.59 10.05 1.90
C ASP A 24 10.97 9.97 2.53
N ARG A 25 11.02 9.52 3.77
CA ARG A 25 12.23 9.05 4.43
C ARG A 25 12.24 7.54 4.44
N PHE A 26 13.36 6.95 4.03
CA PHE A 26 13.68 5.54 4.18
C PHE A 26 15.06 5.46 4.84
N ASP A 27 15.07 5.23 6.15
CA ASP A 27 16.29 5.23 6.98
C ASP A 27 17.10 6.54 6.85
N ASP A 28 18.30 6.48 6.28
CA ASP A 28 19.20 7.62 6.04
C ASP A 28 18.99 8.32 4.68
N VAL A 29 18.04 7.85 3.86
CA VAL A 29 17.71 8.40 2.54
C VAL A 29 16.41 9.17 2.55
N LEU A 30 16.42 10.36 1.93
CA LEU A 30 15.21 11.08 1.55
C LEU A 30 14.92 10.89 0.06
N VAL A 31 13.75 10.36 -0.25
CA VAL A 31 13.26 10.24 -1.63
C VAL A 31 12.34 11.42 -1.90
N MET A 32 12.79 12.34 -2.74
CA MET A 32 12.12 13.61 -3.01
C MET A 32 11.53 13.63 -4.43
N GLN A 33 10.29 14.10 -4.53
CA GLN A 33 9.67 14.50 -5.79
C GLN A 33 9.29 15.97 -5.71
N THR A 34 9.69 16.71 -6.73
CA THR A 34 9.17 18.05 -7.01
C THR A 34 8.17 17.91 -8.16
N LEU A 35 6.96 18.39 -8.00
CA LEU A 35 5.86 18.20 -8.95
C LEU A 35 5.31 19.52 -9.49
N SER A 36 5.78 20.64 -8.95
CA SER A 36 5.48 22.00 -9.40
C SER A 36 6.77 22.74 -9.77
N SER A 37 6.70 23.67 -10.72
CA SER A 37 7.84 24.47 -11.16
C SER A 37 8.51 25.23 -10.02
N GLY A 38 7.71 25.77 -9.09
CA GLY A 38 8.21 26.50 -7.92
C GLY A 38 9.04 25.62 -6.97
N MET A 39 8.61 24.37 -6.73
CA MET A 39 9.38 23.42 -5.91
C MET A 39 10.62 22.91 -6.65
N ASP A 40 10.52 22.67 -7.96
CA ASP A 40 11.67 22.19 -8.76
C ASP A 40 12.80 23.22 -8.81
N HIS A 41 12.47 24.51 -8.96
CA HIS A 41 13.45 25.59 -8.95
C HIS A 41 14.20 25.70 -7.61
N ARG A 42 13.62 25.22 -6.52
CA ARG A 42 14.19 25.27 -5.17
C ARG A 42 14.76 23.92 -4.69
N LYS A 43 14.78 22.89 -5.54
CA LYS A 43 15.09 21.51 -5.13
C LYS A 43 16.44 21.36 -4.44
N ASP A 44 17.47 22.08 -4.89
CA ASP A 44 18.79 22.06 -4.26
C ASP A 44 18.77 22.65 -2.85
N GLN A 45 18.19 23.84 -2.68
CA GLN A 45 18.03 24.48 -1.37
C GLN A 45 17.17 23.61 -0.43
N LEU A 46 16.09 23.03 -0.95
CA LEU A 46 15.24 22.11 -0.19
C LEU A 46 16.01 20.88 0.25
N ALA A 47 16.81 20.27 -0.63
CA ALA A 47 17.62 19.10 -0.29
C ALA A 47 18.64 19.40 0.82
N ASP A 48 19.30 20.56 0.77
CA ASP A 48 20.27 20.96 1.80
C ASP A 48 19.60 21.16 3.17
N LEU A 49 18.47 21.87 3.20
CA LEU A 49 17.68 22.07 4.41
C LEU A 49 17.13 20.75 4.96
N LEU A 50 16.63 19.89 4.08
CA LEU A 50 16.12 18.57 4.44
C LEU A 50 17.22 17.70 5.09
N CYS A 51 18.43 17.67 4.54
CA CYS A 51 19.57 16.97 5.14
C CYS A 51 19.91 17.55 6.52
N GLN A 52 20.00 18.87 6.62
CA GLN A 52 20.34 19.57 7.85
C GLN A 52 19.34 19.28 8.98
N GLU A 53 18.04 19.37 8.70
CA GLU A 53 17.00 19.24 9.71
C GLU A 53 16.68 17.78 10.07
N SER A 54 16.83 16.86 9.12
CA SER A 54 16.46 15.44 9.32
C SER A 54 17.63 14.54 9.73
N GLY A 55 18.88 15.01 9.54
CA GLY A 55 20.10 14.23 9.69
C GLY A 55 20.35 13.19 8.58
N ALA A 56 19.50 13.13 7.55
CA ALA A 56 19.70 12.27 6.41
C ALA A 56 20.91 12.73 5.57
N THR A 57 21.70 11.78 5.09
CA THR A 57 22.94 12.07 4.34
C THR A 57 22.73 11.98 2.83
N ARG A 58 21.62 11.39 2.39
CA ARG A 58 21.33 11.09 0.98
C ARG A 58 19.98 11.65 0.58
N VAL A 59 19.93 12.27 -0.61
CA VAL A 59 18.68 12.72 -1.23
C VAL A 59 18.61 12.15 -2.63
N TYR A 60 17.58 11.34 -2.89
CA TYR A 60 17.32 10.74 -4.19
C TYR A 60 16.11 11.40 -4.85
N LEU A 61 16.27 11.88 -6.08
CA LEU A 61 15.17 12.44 -6.86
C LEU A 61 14.37 11.33 -7.54
N ARG A 62 13.06 11.30 -7.27
CA ARG A 62 12.06 10.50 -7.99
C ARG A 62 11.14 11.37 -8.82
N ASN A 63 11.76 12.14 -9.70
CA ASN A 63 11.10 13.08 -10.60
C ASN A 63 10.65 12.40 -11.91
N ASP A 64 10.18 11.15 -11.84
CA ASP A 64 9.68 10.36 -12.97
C ASP A 64 8.14 10.37 -13.09
N ALA A 65 7.46 11.13 -12.22
CA ALA A 65 6.01 11.30 -12.26
C ALA A 65 5.55 12.05 -13.52
N LYS A 66 4.60 11.48 -14.27
CA LYS A 66 4.06 12.07 -15.50
C LYS A 66 3.45 13.46 -15.30
N SER A 67 2.96 13.81 -14.11
CA SER A 67 2.42 15.14 -13.82
C SER A 67 3.43 16.26 -14.07
N ARG A 68 4.74 15.99 -13.94
CA ARG A 68 5.80 16.96 -14.24
C ARG A 68 5.78 17.46 -15.69
N THR A 69 5.30 16.66 -16.64
CA THR A 69 5.21 17.09 -18.04
C THR A 69 4.15 18.17 -18.24
N LEU A 70 3.15 18.26 -17.35
CA LEU A 70 2.14 19.32 -17.36
C LEU A 70 2.73 20.68 -16.95
N GLU A 71 3.79 20.65 -16.12
CA GLU A 71 4.57 21.83 -15.70
C GLU A 71 5.75 22.12 -16.65
N GLY A 72 5.92 21.34 -17.73
CA GLY A 72 7.06 21.45 -18.65
C GLY A 72 8.40 21.04 -18.04
N LEU A 73 8.39 20.26 -16.94
CA LEU A 73 9.59 19.85 -16.22
C LEU A 73 10.16 18.52 -16.76
N PRO A 74 11.50 18.35 -16.77
CA PRO A 74 12.13 17.11 -17.21
C PRO A 74 11.84 15.98 -16.22
N LEU A 75 11.77 14.75 -16.75
CA LEU A 75 11.72 13.55 -15.94
C LEU A 75 13.15 13.10 -15.60
N GLU A 76 13.44 12.91 -14.31
CA GLU A 76 14.77 12.50 -13.86
C GLU A 76 14.71 11.55 -12.66
N LYS A 77 15.69 10.65 -12.58
CA LYS A 77 15.97 9.81 -11.41
C LYS A 77 17.47 9.79 -11.17
N ARG A 78 17.91 10.20 -9.98
CA ARG A 78 19.32 10.25 -9.57
C ARG A 78 19.46 10.67 -8.11
N PHE A 79 20.65 10.47 -7.55
CA PHE A 79 21.03 11.20 -6.35
C PHE A 79 21.21 12.70 -6.63
N LEU A 80 20.65 13.52 -5.75
CA LEU A 80 20.87 14.97 -5.67
C LEU A 80 21.91 15.31 -4.61
N ARG A 81 21.97 14.53 -3.53
CA ARG A 81 22.99 14.58 -2.48
C ARG A 81 23.39 13.17 -2.10
N GLY A 82 24.67 12.98 -1.79
CA GLY A 82 25.26 11.67 -1.53
C GLY A 82 25.23 10.75 -2.76
N ASP A 83 25.53 9.47 -2.52
CA ASP A 83 25.45 8.38 -3.49
C ASP A 83 25.22 7.04 -2.74
N GLY A 84 25.23 5.92 -3.47
CA GLY A 84 25.22 4.58 -2.89
C GLY A 84 24.14 3.66 -3.46
N ALA A 85 23.82 2.61 -2.71
CA ALA A 85 22.82 1.63 -3.11
C ALA A 85 21.41 2.22 -3.10
N THR A 86 20.60 1.82 -4.09
CA THR A 86 19.18 2.18 -4.23
C THR A 86 18.25 1.18 -3.56
N MET A 87 18.76 0.03 -3.12
CA MET A 87 18.07 -0.87 -2.20
C MET A 87 18.35 -0.43 -0.77
N VAL A 88 17.31 0.00 -0.05
CA VAL A 88 17.39 0.50 1.33
C VAL A 88 16.62 -0.42 2.26
N GLU A 89 17.26 -0.91 3.32
CA GLU A 89 16.55 -1.66 4.37
C GLU A 89 15.81 -0.68 5.28
N ILE A 90 14.52 -0.94 5.52
CA ILE A 90 13.68 -0.19 6.43
C ILE A 90 13.11 -1.12 7.50
N GLN A 91 12.76 -0.54 8.65
CA GLN A 91 11.96 -1.15 9.67
C GLN A 91 10.58 -0.50 9.71
N GLU A 92 9.53 -1.31 9.70
CA GLU A 92 8.15 -0.90 9.91
C GLU A 92 7.51 -1.82 10.95
N GLY A 93 7.24 -1.30 12.14
CA GLY A 93 6.80 -2.11 13.29
C GLY A 93 7.80 -3.23 13.60
N PRO A 94 7.33 -4.49 13.76
CA PRO A 94 8.23 -5.63 13.99
C PRO A 94 8.93 -6.11 12.71
N ALA A 95 8.53 -5.62 11.54
CA ALA A 95 8.98 -6.13 10.25
C ALA A 95 10.12 -5.30 9.66
N ARG A 96 10.95 -5.96 8.86
CA ARG A 96 11.99 -5.33 8.04
C ARG A 96 11.73 -5.54 6.57
N PHE A 97 11.98 -4.54 5.75
CA PHE A 97 11.72 -4.58 4.31
C PHE A 97 12.87 -3.96 3.53
N LEU A 98 13.00 -4.34 2.26
CA LEU A 98 13.92 -3.76 1.30
C LEU A 98 13.11 -2.87 0.34
N VAL A 99 13.53 -1.63 0.21
CA VAL A 99 12.90 -0.61 -0.62
C VAL A 99 13.81 -0.29 -1.79
N ASP A 100 13.36 -0.54 -3.02
CA ASP A 100 14.03 -0.05 -4.22
C ASP A 100 13.59 1.40 -4.49
N ILE A 101 14.42 2.37 -4.09
CA ILE A 101 14.10 3.79 -4.26
C ILE A 101 14.19 4.24 -5.72
N GLU A 102 14.78 3.47 -6.63
CA GLU A 102 14.97 3.84 -8.04
C GLU A 102 13.90 3.23 -8.96
N ARG A 103 13.59 1.94 -8.77
CA ARG A 103 12.71 1.16 -9.66
C ARG A 103 11.38 0.82 -9.00
N GLY A 104 11.30 0.87 -7.67
CA GLY A 104 10.07 0.57 -6.93
C GLY A 104 8.91 1.52 -7.28
N GLN A 105 7.69 1.01 -7.12
CA GLN A 105 6.47 1.78 -7.36
C GLN A 105 6.38 2.99 -6.42
N LYS A 106 5.67 4.04 -6.87
CA LYS A 106 5.64 5.36 -6.21
C LYS A 106 7.06 5.91 -6.01
N THR A 107 7.52 6.00 -4.78
CA THR A 107 8.85 6.42 -4.33
C THR A 107 9.70 5.23 -3.88
N GLY A 108 9.15 4.01 -3.92
CA GLY A 108 9.78 2.75 -3.50
C GLY A 108 8.91 1.95 -2.53
N TRP A 109 8.14 2.60 -1.65
CA TRP A 109 7.36 1.96 -0.60
C TRP A 109 5.99 2.63 -0.40
N PHE A 110 4.99 1.85 0.00
CA PHE A 110 3.63 2.32 0.29
C PHE A 110 3.48 2.66 1.78
N CYS A 111 4.04 3.82 2.19
CA CYS A 111 3.92 4.35 3.56
C CYS A 111 2.46 4.61 3.97
N ASP A 112 1.58 4.90 3.00
CA ASP A 112 0.15 5.17 3.21
C ASP A 112 -0.60 4.00 3.85
N GLN A 113 -0.18 2.76 3.57
CA GLN A 113 -0.80 1.54 4.11
C GLN A 113 -0.22 1.07 5.44
N ARG A 114 0.81 1.72 6.00
CA ARG A 114 1.53 1.27 7.21
C ARG A 114 0.59 0.93 8.36
N GLU A 115 -0.28 1.84 8.73
CA GLU A 115 -1.19 1.64 9.87
C GLU A 115 -2.21 0.52 9.62
N ASN A 116 -2.64 0.36 8.36
CA ASN A 116 -3.57 -0.71 8.00
C ASN A 116 -2.88 -2.08 8.04
N ARG A 117 -1.62 -2.18 7.61
CA ARG A 117 -0.80 -3.40 7.76
C ARG A 117 -0.66 -3.81 9.22
N LEU A 118 -0.32 -2.86 10.10
CA LEU A 118 -0.13 -3.13 11.52
C LEU A 118 -1.42 -3.56 12.22
N VAL A 119 -2.55 -2.90 11.92
CA VAL A 119 -3.85 -3.24 12.54
C VAL A 119 -4.37 -4.59 12.04
N THR A 120 -4.29 -4.84 10.73
CA THR A 120 -4.80 -6.11 10.16
C THR A 120 -3.99 -7.34 10.62
N ALA A 121 -2.71 -7.17 10.93
CA ALA A 121 -1.89 -8.23 11.52
C ALA A 121 -2.41 -8.72 12.88
N GLY A 122 -3.12 -7.87 13.64
CA GLY A 122 -3.75 -8.27 14.91
C GLY A 122 -4.81 -9.36 14.78
N PHE A 123 -5.33 -9.60 13.58
CA PHE A 123 -6.30 -10.65 13.27
C PHE A 123 -5.67 -11.95 12.77
N ALA A 124 -4.33 -12.04 12.74
CA ALA A 124 -3.62 -13.12 12.06
C ALA A 124 -3.18 -14.28 12.97
N ALA A 125 -3.28 -14.17 14.30
CA ALA A 125 -2.79 -15.21 15.21
C ALA A 125 -3.43 -16.59 14.93
N GLY A 126 -2.62 -17.57 14.54
CA GLY A 126 -3.07 -18.92 14.17
C GLY A 126 -3.83 -19.01 12.84
N ALA A 127 -3.99 -17.90 12.12
CA ALA A 127 -4.79 -17.81 10.89
C ALA A 127 -4.11 -18.43 9.67
N GLU A 128 -4.90 -19.00 8.78
CA GLU A 128 -4.54 -19.19 7.38
C GLU A 128 -4.90 -17.91 6.62
N VAL A 129 -3.89 -17.21 6.08
CA VAL A 129 -4.02 -15.87 5.51
C VAL A 129 -3.88 -15.90 3.99
N LEU A 130 -4.77 -15.21 3.28
CA LEU A 130 -4.65 -14.94 1.85
C LEU A 130 -4.41 -13.44 1.62
N GLU A 131 -3.26 -13.08 1.05
CA GLU A 131 -2.94 -11.73 0.60
C GLU A 131 -3.08 -11.66 -0.92
N VAL A 132 -4.11 -10.96 -1.39
CA VAL A 132 -4.34 -10.75 -2.82
C VAL A 132 -3.84 -9.37 -3.21
N PHE A 133 -3.16 -9.29 -4.36
CA PHE A 133 -2.40 -8.11 -4.80
C PHE A 133 -1.24 -7.84 -3.83
N ALA A 134 -0.49 -8.90 -3.54
CA ALA A 134 0.53 -8.89 -2.49
C ALA A 134 1.66 -7.90 -2.74
N HIS A 135 1.92 -7.50 -3.99
CA HIS A 135 3.09 -6.71 -4.37
C HIS A 135 4.35 -7.34 -3.77
N THR A 136 4.98 -6.66 -2.80
CA THR A 136 6.20 -7.09 -2.10
C THR A 136 5.90 -7.78 -0.76
N GLY A 137 4.67 -8.26 -0.56
CA GLY A 137 4.23 -9.11 0.54
C GLY A 137 4.02 -8.42 1.89
N ALA A 138 3.88 -7.09 1.91
CA ALA A 138 3.99 -6.33 3.14
C ALA A 138 2.89 -6.69 4.17
N PHE A 139 1.64 -6.92 3.74
CA PHE A 139 0.58 -7.34 4.65
C PHE A 139 0.82 -8.76 5.16
N GLY A 140 1.21 -9.68 4.27
CA GLY A 140 1.48 -11.07 4.60
C GLY A 140 2.64 -11.24 5.58
N ILE A 141 3.72 -10.47 5.43
CA ILE A 141 4.87 -10.50 6.36
C ILE A 141 4.46 -10.05 7.77
N HIS A 142 3.70 -8.96 7.88
CA HIS A 142 3.17 -8.52 9.18
C HIS A 142 2.26 -9.58 9.80
N ALA A 143 1.39 -10.21 9.01
CA ALA A 143 0.53 -11.30 9.47
C ALA A 143 1.33 -12.52 9.96
N ALA A 144 2.40 -12.89 9.24
CA ALA A 144 3.30 -13.98 9.62
C ALA A 144 4.02 -13.71 10.95
N LEU A 145 4.54 -12.49 11.13
CA LEU A 145 5.18 -12.05 12.37
C LEU A 145 4.20 -11.97 13.55
N ALA A 146 2.92 -11.69 13.27
CA ALA A 146 1.84 -11.72 14.26
C ALA A 146 1.33 -13.15 14.59
N GLY A 147 1.99 -14.18 14.05
CA GLY A 147 1.71 -15.58 14.40
C GLY A 147 0.73 -16.29 13.47
N ALA A 148 0.56 -15.83 12.23
CA ALA A 148 -0.17 -16.61 11.23
C ALA A 148 0.40 -18.02 11.09
N LYS A 149 -0.50 -18.99 10.90
CA LYS A 149 -0.15 -20.39 10.63
C LYS A 149 0.42 -20.53 9.21
N SER A 150 -0.17 -19.83 8.25
CA SER A 150 0.33 -19.78 6.88
C SER A 150 -0.13 -18.49 6.20
N VAL A 151 0.68 -18.02 5.25
CA VAL A 151 0.39 -16.85 4.42
C VAL A 151 0.57 -17.25 2.97
N GLU A 152 -0.47 -17.06 2.18
CA GLU A 152 -0.48 -17.28 0.75
C GLU A 152 -0.65 -15.92 0.04
N GLY A 153 0.37 -15.49 -0.71
CA GLY A 153 0.39 -14.21 -1.42
C GLY A 153 0.26 -14.36 -2.93
N LEU A 154 -0.61 -13.58 -3.55
CA LEU A 154 -0.87 -13.58 -5.00
C LEU A 154 -0.56 -12.21 -5.61
N ASP A 155 0.25 -12.17 -6.64
CA ASP A 155 0.48 -10.97 -7.46
C ASP A 155 0.78 -11.37 -8.91
N VAL A 156 0.65 -10.45 -9.86
CA VAL A 156 1.02 -10.70 -11.27
C VAL A 156 2.50 -10.48 -11.53
N SER A 157 3.19 -9.72 -10.66
CA SER A 157 4.59 -9.36 -10.81
C SER A 157 5.51 -10.34 -10.09
N GLU A 158 6.16 -11.23 -10.84
CA GLU A 158 7.16 -12.15 -10.29
C GLU A 158 8.36 -11.41 -9.66
N GLU A 159 8.71 -10.23 -10.18
CA GLU A 159 9.74 -9.36 -9.59
C GLU A 159 9.33 -8.87 -8.19
N ALA A 160 8.07 -8.45 -8.00
CA ALA A 160 7.56 -8.04 -6.70
C ALA A 160 7.50 -9.23 -5.73
N LEU A 161 7.09 -10.41 -6.21
CA LEU A 161 7.04 -11.63 -5.41
C LEU A 161 8.42 -12.18 -5.04
N ALA A 162 9.44 -11.99 -5.89
CA ALA A 162 10.82 -12.28 -5.54
C ALA A 162 11.27 -11.43 -4.34
N LEU A 163 10.93 -10.14 -4.34
CA LEU A 163 11.20 -9.26 -3.20
C LEU A 163 10.37 -9.64 -1.96
N ALA A 164 9.12 -10.08 -2.13
CA ALA A 164 8.30 -10.62 -1.05
C ALA A 164 8.94 -11.85 -0.38
N ARG A 165 9.50 -12.77 -1.18
CA ARG A 165 10.26 -13.93 -0.66
C ARG A 165 11.53 -13.51 0.07
N ASN A 166 12.24 -12.50 -0.42
CA ASN A 166 13.40 -11.92 0.30
C ASN A 166 12.96 -11.29 1.63
N HIS A 167 11.82 -10.62 1.68
CA HIS A 167 11.26 -10.10 2.93
C HIS A 167 10.90 -11.23 3.91
N ALA A 168 10.34 -12.34 3.43
CA ALA A 168 10.05 -13.48 4.27
C ALA A 168 11.33 -14.05 4.93
N GLN A 169 12.40 -14.19 4.16
CA GLN A 169 13.72 -14.61 4.67
C GLN A 169 14.31 -13.59 5.65
N LEU A 170 14.26 -12.29 5.31
CA LEU A 170 14.75 -11.21 6.17
C LEU A 170 14.06 -11.20 7.53
N ASN A 171 12.79 -11.59 7.58
CA ASN A 171 11.97 -11.67 8.79
C ASN A 171 11.91 -13.07 9.42
N LYS A 172 12.59 -14.07 8.85
CA LYS A 172 12.63 -15.47 9.33
C LYS A 172 11.23 -16.12 9.39
N VAL A 173 10.41 -15.86 8.38
CA VAL A 173 9.03 -16.38 8.23
C VAL A 173 8.80 -17.05 6.87
N GLU A 174 9.87 -17.35 6.14
CA GLU A 174 9.82 -18.02 4.84
C GLU A 174 9.23 -19.44 4.92
N ASP A 175 9.23 -20.07 6.09
CA ASP A 175 8.68 -21.40 6.34
C ASP A 175 7.15 -21.47 6.19
N ARG A 176 6.47 -20.34 6.35
CA ARG A 176 5.01 -20.22 6.34
C ARG A 176 4.46 -19.27 5.28
N CYS A 177 5.33 -18.57 4.55
CA CYS A 177 4.95 -17.63 3.50
C CYS A 177 5.18 -18.24 2.11
N VAL A 178 4.10 -18.40 1.34
CA VAL A 178 4.14 -18.90 -0.04
C VAL A 178 3.60 -17.84 -0.98
N TYR A 179 4.42 -17.43 -1.94
CA TYR A 179 4.08 -16.40 -2.93
C TYR A 179 3.99 -17.00 -4.33
N ARG A 180 2.91 -16.68 -5.08
CA ARG A 180 2.63 -17.26 -6.40
C ARG A 180 2.25 -16.19 -7.41
N ALA A 181 2.93 -16.19 -8.57
CA ALA A 181 2.59 -15.32 -9.67
C ALA A 181 1.30 -15.79 -10.36
N ALA A 182 0.24 -15.00 -10.28
CA ALA A 182 -1.06 -15.33 -10.85
C ALA A 182 -1.94 -14.09 -11.06
N ASP A 183 -2.88 -14.18 -12.02
CA ASP A 183 -4.00 -13.25 -12.06
C ASP A 183 -4.88 -13.46 -10.81
N ALA A 184 -5.07 -12.39 -10.04
CA ALA A 184 -5.80 -12.42 -8.79
C ALA A 184 -7.22 -12.97 -8.94
N PHE A 185 -7.99 -12.51 -9.95
CA PHE A 185 -9.38 -12.90 -10.12
C PHE A 185 -9.50 -14.35 -10.58
N GLU A 186 -8.63 -14.80 -11.49
CA GLU A 186 -8.60 -16.19 -11.94
C GLU A 186 -8.25 -17.14 -10.80
N GLU A 187 -7.19 -16.83 -10.04
CA GLU A 187 -6.71 -17.68 -8.96
C GLU A 187 -7.69 -17.72 -7.79
N MET A 188 -8.29 -16.60 -7.41
CA MET A 188 -9.36 -16.58 -6.40
C MET A 188 -10.55 -17.48 -6.79
N ARG A 189 -10.96 -17.48 -8.07
CA ARG A 189 -12.02 -18.39 -8.57
C ARG A 189 -11.57 -19.86 -8.57
N LYS A 190 -10.29 -20.15 -8.79
CA LYS A 190 -9.75 -21.51 -8.67
C LYS A 190 -9.78 -21.98 -7.21
N LEU A 191 -9.29 -21.15 -6.28
CA LEU A 191 -9.33 -21.42 -4.84
C LEU A 191 -10.76 -21.62 -4.34
N GLU A 192 -11.70 -20.79 -4.79
CA GLU A 192 -13.13 -20.90 -4.45
C GLU A 192 -13.70 -22.25 -4.89
N ARG A 193 -13.47 -22.64 -6.16
CA ARG A 193 -13.91 -23.92 -6.75
C ARG A 193 -13.26 -25.13 -6.07
N ALA A 194 -12.03 -24.98 -5.61
CA ALA A 194 -11.32 -25.99 -4.83
C ALA A 194 -11.79 -26.07 -3.37
N GLY A 195 -12.77 -25.25 -2.96
CA GLY A 195 -13.30 -25.26 -1.59
C GLY A 195 -12.35 -24.66 -0.54
N ARG A 196 -11.27 -23.98 -0.97
CA ARG A 196 -10.32 -23.35 -0.04
C ARG A 196 -10.98 -22.17 0.68
N ARG A 197 -10.69 -22.04 1.97
CA ARG A 197 -11.15 -20.93 2.81
C ARG A 197 -10.03 -20.50 3.75
N TYR A 198 -10.00 -19.22 4.11
CA TYR A 198 -8.96 -18.57 4.90
C TYR A 198 -9.60 -17.87 6.10
N ASP A 199 -8.87 -17.80 7.21
CA ASP A 199 -9.31 -17.11 8.42
C ASP A 199 -9.20 -15.59 8.25
N LEU A 200 -8.23 -15.13 7.44
CA LEU A 200 -8.04 -13.72 7.10
C LEU A 200 -7.77 -13.57 5.59
N VAL A 201 -8.54 -12.73 4.93
CA VAL A 201 -8.33 -12.34 3.53
C VAL A 201 -8.00 -10.86 3.45
N LEU A 202 -6.93 -10.52 2.74
CA LEU A 202 -6.41 -9.16 2.58
C LEU A 202 -6.49 -8.80 1.09
N LEU A 203 -7.24 -7.73 0.77
CA LEU A 203 -7.44 -7.24 -0.58
C LEU A 203 -6.91 -5.81 -0.69
N ASP A 204 -5.80 -5.62 -1.40
CA ASP A 204 -5.26 -4.29 -1.71
C ASP A 204 -5.09 -4.08 -3.24
N PRO A 205 -6.20 -4.08 -4.00
CA PRO A 205 -6.11 -3.97 -5.45
C PRO A 205 -5.51 -2.62 -5.90
N PRO A 206 -4.86 -2.59 -7.07
CA PRO A 206 -4.43 -1.33 -7.66
C PRO A 206 -5.63 -0.41 -7.95
N ALA A 207 -5.37 0.88 -8.19
CA ALA A 207 -6.42 1.83 -8.52
C ALA A 207 -7.18 1.43 -9.81
N PHE A 208 -8.41 0.94 -9.66
CA PHE A 208 -9.29 0.58 -10.77
C PHE A 208 -9.90 1.82 -11.46
N ALA A 209 -10.09 2.94 -10.75
CA ALA A 209 -10.58 4.20 -11.35
C ALA A 209 -9.45 5.23 -11.46
N ARG A 210 -8.86 5.35 -12.66
CA ARG A 210 -7.86 6.39 -12.97
C ARG A 210 -8.47 7.70 -13.48
N SER A 211 -9.78 7.74 -13.73
CA SER A 211 -10.54 8.93 -14.12
C SER A 211 -11.98 8.84 -13.62
N LYS A 212 -12.70 9.97 -13.59
CA LYS A 212 -14.12 10.02 -13.22
C LYS A 212 -14.98 9.11 -14.12
N GLN A 213 -14.68 9.03 -15.41
CA GLN A 213 -15.42 8.21 -16.36
C GLN A 213 -15.24 6.70 -16.10
N ALA A 214 -14.15 6.30 -15.46
CA ALA A 214 -13.86 4.89 -15.16
C ALA A 214 -14.56 4.38 -13.88
N VAL A 215 -15.19 5.26 -13.09
CA VAL A 215 -15.78 4.92 -11.78
C VAL A 215 -16.81 3.78 -11.87
N PRO A 216 -17.79 3.77 -12.79
CA PRO A 216 -18.77 2.68 -12.84
C PRO A 216 -18.14 1.30 -13.06
N ARG A 217 -17.15 1.21 -13.96
CA ARG A 217 -16.40 -0.04 -14.21
C ARG A 217 -15.55 -0.43 -13.01
N ALA A 218 -14.92 0.54 -12.35
CA ALA A 218 -14.12 0.30 -11.16
C ALA A 218 -14.97 -0.25 -10.01
N LEU A 219 -16.17 0.29 -9.78
CA LEU A 219 -17.09 -0.18 -8.74
C LEU A 219 -17.54 -1.62 -8.98
N ALA A 220 -17.72 -2.04 -10.24
CA ALA A 220 -17.97 -3.44 -10.59
C ALA A 220 -16.76 -4.33 -10.24
N GLY A 221 -15.54 -3.90 -10.57
CA GLY A 221 -14.32 -4.61 -10.19
C GLY A 221 -14.13 -4.73 -8.67
N TYR A 222 -14.41 -3.65 -7.93
CA TYR A 222 -14.40 -3.67 -6.46
C TYR A 222 -15.47 -4.60 -5.89
N LYS A 223 -16.65 -4.68 -6.52
CA LYS A 223 -17.71 -5.61 -6.08
C LYS A 223 -17.25 -7.05 -6.28
N ASP A 224 -16.70 -7.36 -7.46
CA ASP A 224 -16.28 -8.71 -7.82
C ASP A 224 -15.16 -9.23 -6.92
N VAL A 225 -14.14 -8.39 -6.66
CA VAL A 225 -13.02 -8.80 -5.79
C VAL A 225 -13.47 -9.00 -4.35
N ASN A 226 -14.36 -8.15 -3.83
CA ASN A 226 -14.91 -8.32 -2.49
C ASN A 226 -15.84 -9.53 -2.39
N LEU A 227 -16.61 -9.83 -3.45
CA LEU A 227 -17.45 -11.02 -3.53
C LEU A 227 -16.59 -12.29 -3.43
N LEU A 228 -15.52 -12.36 -4.23
CA LEU A 228 -14.59 -13.49 -4.16
C LEU A 228 -13.88 -13.56 -2.80
N GLY A 229 -13.46 -12.42 -2.26
CA GLY A 229 -12.84 -12.33 -0.93
C GLY A 229 -13.75 -12.91 0.15
N MET A 230 -15.00 -12.46 0.23
CA MET A 230 -15.98 -12.96 1.20
C MET A 230 -16.29 -14.45 1.02
N ARG A 231 -16.26 -14.97 -0.21
CA ARG A 231 -16.45 -16.40 -0.46
C ARG A 231 -15.23 -17.24 -0.10
N LEU A 232 -14.05 -16.64 -0.06
CA LEU A 232 -12.81 -17.27 0.40
C LEU A 232 -12.58 -17.11 1.90
N THR A 233 -13.29 -16.20 2.58
CA THR A 233 -13.24 -16.08 4.04
C THR A 233 -14.08 -17.19 4.70
N LYS A 234 -13.54 -17.82 5.76
CA LYS A 234 -14.28 -18.76 6.62
C LYS A 234 -15.40 -18.03 7.37
N PRO A 235 -16.47 -18.72 7.80
CA PRO A 235 -17.41 -18.16 8.77
C PRO A 235 -16.68 -17.67 10.01
N GLU A 236 -17.08 -16.52 10.54
CA GLU A 236 -16.44 -15.77 11.62
C GLU A 236 -15.02 -15.25 11.34
N GLY A 237 -14.49 -15.48 10.12
CA GLY A 237 -13.20 -14.96 9.67
C GLY A 237 -13.25 -13.47 9.29
N PHE A 238 -12.09 -12.95 8.89
CA PHE A 238 -11.90 -11.53 8.64
C PHE A 238 -11.57 -11.22 7.18
N LEU A 239 -11.99 -10.06 6.72
CA LEU A 239 -11.69 -9.49 5.41
C LEU A 239 -11.23 -8.05 5.59
N ALA A 240 -10.00 -7.74 5.20
CA ALA A 240 -9.53 -6.37 5.04
C ALA A 240 -9.51 -6.02 3.55
N THR A 241 -10.14 -4.90 3.18
CA THR A 241 -10.31 -4.51 1.77
C THR A 241 -10.06 -3.02 1.58
N SER A 242 -9.24 -2.68 0.58
CA SER A 242 -8.77 -1.32 0.34
C SER A 242 -9.08 -0.81 -1.06
N SER A 243 -9.07 0.51 -1.19
CA SER A 243 -9.11 1.22 -2.47
C SER A 243 -8.29 2.50 -2.39
N CYS A 244 -7.30 2.63 -3.26
CA CYS A 244 -6.53 3.86 -3.48
C CYS A 244 -7.06 4.70 -4.65
N SER A 245 -8.21 4.34 -5.24
CA SER A 245 -8.82 5.10 -6.33
C SER A 245 -9.40 6.41 -5.83
N HIS A 246 -8.73 7.55 -6.06
CA HIS A 246 -9.18 8.88 -5.62
C HIS A 246 -10.64 9.20 -6.03
N HIS A 247 -11.05 8.82 -7.25
CA HIS A 247 -12.41 9.10 -7.75
C HIS A 247 -13.51 8.22 -7.16
N VAL A 248 -13.16 7.16 -6.43
CA VAL A 248 -14.13 6.31 -5.73
C VAL A 248 -14.27 6.84 -4.31
N THR A 249 -15.46 7.30 -3.97
CA THR A 249 -15.78 7.74 -2.61
C THR A 249 -15.87 6.55 -1.66
N GLU A 250 -15.72 6.84 -0.38
CA GLU A 250 -15.89 5.85 0.69
C GLU A 250 -17.29 5.22 0.69
N GLN A 251 -18.33 6.03 0.46
CA GLN A 251 -19.71 5.57 0.41
C GLN A 251 -19.97 4.65 -0.80
N GLU A 252 -19.39 4.95 -1.96
CA GLU A 252 -19.50 4.08 -3.14
C GLU A 252 -18.79 2.74 -2.92
N LEU A 253 -17.59 2.77 -2.31
CA LEU A 253 -16.87 1.54 -1.95
C LEU A 253 -17.66 0.71 -0.94
N TRP A 254 -18.20 1.34 0.11
CA TRP A 254 -19.05 0.68 1.09
C TRP A 254 -20.30 0.05 0.45
N THR A 255 -20.93 0.77 -0.47
CA THR A 255 -22.07 0.24 -1.24
C THR A 255 -21.67 -0.98 -2.07
N SER A 256 -20.50 -0.94 -2.71
CA SER A 256 -19.94 -2.07 -3.47
C SER A 256 -19.71 -3.30 -2.58
N ILE A 257 -19.12 -3.10 -1.39
CA ILE A 257 -18.93 -4.15 -0.37
C ILE A 257 -20.27 -4.75 0.07
N ARG A 258 -21.29 -3.93 0.33
CA ARG A 258 -22.63 -4.41 0.71
C ARG A 258 -23.29 -5.25 -0.38
N LEU A 259 -23.14 -4.85 -1.65
CA LEU A 259 -23.64 -5.62 -2.78
C LEU A 259 -22.89 -6.94 -2.93
N ALA A 260 -21.58 -6.95 -2.71
CA ALA A 260 -20.78 -8.17 -2.67
C ALA A 260 -21.24 -9.12 -1.54
N ALA A 261 -21.48 -8.63 -0.33
CA ALA A 261 -21.95 -9.43 0.79
C ALA A 261 -23.32 -10.08 0.51
N ARG A 262 -24.24 -9.32 -0.07
CA ARG A 262 -25.55 -9.84 -0.50
C ARG A 262 -25.39 -10.98 -1.51
N ASP A 263 -24.56 -10.79 -2.53
CA ASP A 263 -24.34 -11.79 -3.59
C ASP A 263 -23.49 -12.99 -3.11
N ALA A 264 -22.69 -12.80 -2.05
CA ALA A 264 -22.00 -13.86 -1.32
C ALA A 264 -22.95 -14.64 -0.38
N LYS A 265 -24.16 -14.12 -0.13
CA LYS A 265 -25.11 -14.62 0.87
C LYS A 265 -24.49 -14.68 2.27
N ARG A 266 -23.71 -13.66 2.62
CA ARG A 266 -23.05 -13.50 3.92
C ARG A 266 -23.51 -12.23 4.61
N GLN A 267 -23.56 -12.26 5.93
CA GLN A 267 -23.62 -11.03 6.71
C GLN A 267 -22.19 -10.56 6.97
N VAL A 268 -21.99 -9.24 7.04
CA VAL A 268 -20.69 -8.67 7.37
C VAL A 268 -20.84 -7.64 8.48
N ARG A 269 -19.94 -7.69 9.46
CA ARG A 269 -19.84 -6.70 10.53
C ARG A 269 -18.64 -5.81 10.25
N LEU A 270 -18.86 -4.49 10.20
CA LEU A 270 -17.78 -3.52 10.13
C LEU A 270 -17.10 -3.43 11.50
N LEU A 271 -15.80 -3.71 11.55
CA LEU A 271 -14.99 -3.58 12.76
C LEU A 271 -14.27 -2.23 12.77
N GLU A 272 -13.63 -1.89 11.66
CA GLU A 272 -12.91 -0.64 11.50
C GLU A 272 -13.07 -0.08 10.09
N GLN A 273 -13.20 1.25 10.03
CA GLN A 273 -13.14 2.03 8.81
C GLN A 273 -11.93 2.94 8.90
N ARG A 274 -10.97 2.76 7.98
CA ARG A 274 -9.65 3.37 8.02
C ARG A 274 -9.32 4.06 6.69
N GLY A 275 -8.22 4.81 6.69
CA GLY A 275 -7.73 5.53 5.53
C GLY A 275 -6.21 5.43 5.42
N GLN A 276 -5.61 6.41 4.74
CA GLN A 276 -4.15 6.58 4.68
C GLN A 276 -3.56 6.88 6.07
N SER A 277 -2.31 6.46 6.26
CA SER A 277 -1.57 6.63 7.51
C SER A 277 -1.39 8.11 7.90
N SER A 278 -1.16 8.38 9.18
CA SER A 278 -1.10 9.74 9.76
C SER A 278 -0.04 10.68 9.18
N ASP A 279 0.97 10.14 8.49
CA ASP A 279 1.98 10.89 7.72
C ASP A 279 1.50 11.29 6.31
N HIS A 280 0.26 10.97 5.95
CA HIS A 280 -0.42 11.43 4.74
C HIS A 280 -1.63 12.29 5.14
N PRO A 281 -1.42 13.50 5.71
CA PRO A 281 -2.50 14.30 6.26
C PRO A 281 -3.59 14.62 5.23
N ILE A 282 -4.83 14.66 5.72
CA ILE A 282 -6.01 14.99 4.93
C ILE A 282 -6.43 16.42 5.29
N LEU A 283 -6.48 17.28 4.29
CA LEU A 283 -6.98 18.64 4.44
C LEU A 283 -8.49 18.68 4.36
N ALA A 284 -9.14 19.25 5.38
CA ALA A 284 -10.58 19.48 5.38
C ALA A 284 -11.05 20.36 4.20
N THR A 285 -10.20 21.30 3.77
CA THR A 285 -10.48 22.22 2.65
C THR A 285 -10.11 21.66 1.28
N MET A 286 -9.49 20.48 1.22
CA MET A 286 -9.08 19.83 -0.03
C MET A 286 -9.37 18.32 0.05
N PRO A 287 -10.62 17.90 -0.19
CA PRO A 287 -11.04 16.50 -0.10
C PRO A 287 -10.21 15.55 -0.97
N GLU A 288 -9.55 16.05 -2.01
CA GLU A 288 -8.68 15.31 -2.91
C GLU A 288 -7.47 14.68 -2.21
N THR A 289 -7.05 15.25 -1.08
CA THR A 289 -5.98 14.68 -0.24
C THR A 289 -6.37 13.35 0.41
N ARG A 290 -7.67 13.04 0.51
CA ARG A 290 -8.17 11.73 0.96
C ARG A 290 -8.38 10.82 -0.25
N TYR A 291 -7.48 9.87 -0.45
CA TYR A 291 -7.58 8.93 -1.58
C TYR A 291 -7.69 7.47 -1.16
N LEU A 292 -7.11 7.09 -0.01
CA LEU A 292 -7.10 5.72 0.48
C LEU A 292 -8.29 5.46 1.40
N LYS A 293 -9.02 4.38 1.12
CA LYS A 293 -10.07 3.83 1.99
C LYS A 293 -9.75 2.39 2.30
N CYS A 294 -9.92 1.98 3.55
CA CYS A 294 -9.73 0.61 4.01
C CYS A 294 -10.87 0.22 4.95
N PHE A 295 -11.45 -0.96 4.75
CA PHE A 295 -12.48 -1.53 5.62
C PHE A 295 -12.00 -2.86 6.18
N ILE A 296 -12.09 -3.04 7.49
CA ILE A 296 -11.83 -4.31 8.18
C ILE A 296 -13.16 -4.86 8.64
N LEU A 297 -13.50 -6.05 8.15
CA LEU A 297 -14.81 -6.67 8.28
C LEU A 297 -14.67 -8.05 8.91
N GLN A 298 -15.66 -8.45 9.72
CA GLN A 298 -15.89 -9.85 10.06
C GLN A 298 -16.97 -10.41 9.14
N VAL A 299 -16.76 -11.61 8.59
CA VAL A 299 -17.70 -12.33 7.73
C VAL A 299 -18.46 -13.35 8.57
N LEU A 300 -19.78 -13.19 8.71
CA LEU A 300 -20.67 -14.05 9.51
C LEU A 300 -21.31 -15.14 8.62
#